data_AF-A0AA38C2I0-F1
#
_entry.id   AF-A0AA38C2I0-F1
#
_cell.length_a   1.000
_cell.length_b   1.000
_cell.length_c   1.000
_cell.angle_alpha   90.00
_cell.angle_beta   90.00
_cell.angle_gamma   90.00
#
_symmetry.space_group_name_H-M   'P 1'
#
loop_
_entity.id
_entity.type
_entity.pdbx_description
1 polymer ?
#
loop_
_entity_poly.entity_id
_entity_poly.type
_entity_poly.pdbx_seq_one_letter_code
_entity_poly.pdbx_strand_id
1 'polypeptide(L)'
;MMTKMREVGSVDAQLSPRATNAFRSGAFSRSVKELTGFYIILEEFFMVENVRKAIKIDEFIPDGLTTSMVDDVFYVLQSCCRRATSTSSVQSVLAVLNGAINLLNNEFTEALQRKTRELNLGSKLFLGGVGVSKTGSEIATALNNLDISSEFVLKLRHEIADHCVEAFPAPADRVKLQKVKSCLSELAETSNAFKQVLNAGLEQLASSITPRLRPIVDVVATISYELSEMQYTENEINDPWLQKLLHAVETNVTWLQLTMTTNNYDSFVHLIIDFIVKRLEVIMTQKRFNQLGGLQLDRDARTLVGHFSSMTQRTVRDKFARLTQMATILNLEKVSEILDYWGENSGPMTWRLTPAEVRRILSLRVDFKPESIAALKL
;
A
#
# COMPACT_ATOMS: atom_id res chain seq x y z
N MET A 1 -56.54 29.16 -10.84
CA MET A 1 -55.21 29.48 -11.43
C MET A 1 -54.56 28.23 -12.02
N MET A 2 -54.38 27.16 -11.23
CA MET A 2 -53.88 25.84 -11.71
C MET A 2 -54.69 25.23 -12.86
N THR A 3 -56.01 25.40 -12.88
CA THR A 3 -56.89 24.90 -13.97
C THR A 3 -56.68 25.67 -15.28
N LYS A 4 -56.46 26.99 -15.21
CA LYS A 4 -56.13 27.84 -16.38
C LYS A 4 -54.73 27.56 -16.94
N MET A 5 -53.78 27.10 -16.11
CA MET A 5 -52.44 26.71 -16.56
C MET A 5 -52.44 25.36 -17.31
N ARG A 6 -53.40 24.47 -17.02
CA ARG A 6 -53.59 23.19 -17.72
C ARG A 6 -54.25 23.33 -19.09
N GLU A 7 -55.07 24.36 -19.28
CA GLU A 7 -55.75 24.68 -20.55
C GLU A 7 -54.86 25.39 -21.57
N VAL A 8 -53.68 25.87 -21.15
CA VAL A 8 -52.60 26.22 -22.09
C VAL A 8 -51.98 24.91 -22.59
N GLY A 9 -52.72 24.23 -23.48
CA GLY A 9 -52.24 23.07 -24.22
C GLY A 9 -50.89 23.41 -24.85
N SER A 10 -49.93 22.50 -24.67
CA SER A 10 -48.59 22.49 -25.28
C SER A 10 -48.26 23.78 -26.04
N VAL A 11 -47.73 24.79 -25.35
CA VAL A 11 -46.97 25.82 -26.05
C VAL A 11 -45.85 25.05 -26.72
N ASP A 12 -45.90 24.96 -28.05
CA ASP A 12 -44.80 24.43 -28.84
C ASP A 12 -43.61 25.35 -28.56
N ALA A 13 -42.80 25.00 -27.57
CA ALA A 13 -41.68 25.80 -27.07
C ALA A 13 -40.50 25.75 -28.05
N GLN A 14 -40.80 25.65 -29.35
CA GLN A 14 -39.83 25.74 -30.42
C GLN A 14 -39.52 27.20 -30.64
N LEU A 15 -38.54 27.69 -29.88
CA LEU A 15 -37.86 28.94 -30.17
C LEU A 15 -37.44 28.94 -31.64
N SER A 16 -37.81 29.97 -32.39
CA SER A 16 -37.42 30.09 -33.80
C SER A 16 -35.91 29.89 -33.97
N PRO A 17 -35.42 29.34 -35.09
CA PRO A 17 -33.99 29.14 -35.32
C PRO A 17 -33.15 30.41 -35.08
N ARG A 18 -33.71 31.58 -35.39
CA ARG A 18 -33.11 32.89 -35.15
C ARG A 18 -33.02 33.24 -33.66
N ALA A 19 -34.08 32.99 -32.89
CA ALA A 19 -34.08 33.18 -31.44
C ALA A 19 -33.11 32.20 -30.75
N THR A 20 -33.12 30.93 -31.16
CA THR A 20 -32.20 29.90 -30.68
C THR A 20 -30.73 30.28 -30.96
N ASN A 21 -30.44 30.82 -32.15
CA ASN A 21 -29.10 31.32 -32.48
C ASN A 21 -28.74 32.55 -31.65
N ALA A 22 -29.65 33.50 -31.44
CA ALA A 22 -29.41 34.66 -30.58
C ALA A 22 -29.11 34.27 -29.13
N PHE A 23 -29.74 33.21 -28.59
CA PHE A 23 -29.40 32.68 -27.26
C PHE A 23 -28.05 31.95 -27.24
N ARG A 24 -27.70 31.21 -28.29
CA ARG A 24 -26.45 30.42 -28.37
C ARG A 24 -25.20 31.25 -28.64
N SER A 25 -25.30 32.37 -29.36
CA SER A 25 -24.14 33.17 -29.77
C SER A 25 -24.27 34.69 -29.51
N GLY A 26 -25.41 35.16 -29.02
CA GLY A 26 -25.65 36.58 -28.76
C GLY A 26 -25.16 37.06 -27.39
N ALA A 27 -25.67 38.21 -26.95
CA ALA A 27 -25.29 38.86 -25.70
C ALA A 27 -25.53 37.96 -24.47
N PHE A 28 -26.63 37.21 -24.44
CA PHE A 28 -26.93 36.29 -23.34
C PHE A 28 -25.85 35.22 -23.14
N SER A 29 -25.42 34.54 -24.20
CA SER A 29 -24.33 33.55 -24.10
C SER A 29 -23.02 34.17 -23.64
N ARG A 30 -22.72 35.42 -24.04
CA ARG A 30 -21.54 36.15 -23.54
C ARG A 30 -21.64 36.41 -22.04
N SER A 31 -22.77 36.94 -21.57
CA SER A 31 -22.99 37.18 -20.14
C SER A 31 -22.95 35.90 -19.31
N VAL A 32 -23.49 34.78 -19.83
CA VAL A 32 -23.37 33.47 -19.17
C VAL A 32 -21.91 33.05 -19.05
N LYS A 33 -21.10 33.17 -20.11
CA LYS A 33 -19.67 32.84 -20.09
C LYS A 33 -18.88 33.73 -19.13
N GLU A 34 -19.18 35.03 -19.09
CA GLU A 34 -18.56 35.96 -18.13
C GLU A 34 -18.90 35.58 -16.68
N LEU A 35 -20.17 35.28 -16.40
CA LEU A 35 -20.61 34.82 -15.08
C LEU A 35 -19.94 33.50 -14.70
N THR A 36 -19.81 32.55 -15.63
CA THR A 36 -19.05 31.31 -15.45
C THR A 36 -17.58 31.60 -15.13
N GLY A 37 -16.96 32.59 -15.77
CA GLY A 37 -15.59 33.02 -15.47
C GLY A 37 -15.45 33.56 -14.05
N PHE A 38 -16.35 34.44 -13.60
CA PHE A 38 -16.36 34.93 -12.22
C PHE A 38 -16.59 33.81 -11.20
N TYR A 39 -17.51 32.88 -11.51
CA TYR A 39 -17.75 31.70 -10.68
C TYR A 39 -16.47 30.88 -10.48
N ILE A 40 -15.72 30.57 -11.56
CA ILE A 40 -14.49 29.77 -11.47
C ILE A 40 -13.49 30.41 -10.51
N ILE A 41 -13.26 31.72 -10.61
CA ILE A 41 -12.32 32.45 -9.75
C ILE A 41 -12.74 32.37 -8.27
N LEU A 42 -14.03 32.58 -7.99
CA LEU A 42 -14.56 32.54 -6.63
C LEU A 42 -14.54 31.13 -6.04
N GLU A 43 -14.88 30.12 -6.85
CA GLU A 43 -14.88 28.72 -6.45
C GLU A 43 -13.45 28.21 -6.18
N GLU A 44 -12.48 28.61 -7.02
CA GLU A 44 -11.06 28.31 -6.81
C GLU A 44 -10.54 28.95 -5.52
N PHE A 45 -10.81 30.24 -5.30
CA PHE A 45 -10.44 30.92 -4.05
C PHE A 45 -11.06 30.23 -2.82
N PHE A 46 -12.36 29.93 -2.88
CA PHE A 46 -13.05 29.21 -1.81
C PHE A 46 -12.39 27.86 -1.53
N MET A 47 -12.10 27.08 -2.56
CA MET A 47 -11.51 25.75 -2.43
C MET A 47 -10.13 25.80 -1.78
N VAL A 48 -9.25 26.67 -2.28
CA VAL A 48 -7.88 26.81 -1.75
C VAL A 48 -7.90 27.22 -0.28
N GLU A 49 -8.67 28.24 0.08
CA GLU A 49 -8.71 28.76 1.46
C GLU A 49 -9.32 27.73 2.44
N ASN A 50 -10.35 27.00 2.03
CA ASN A 50 -10.96 26.00 2.90
C ASN A 50 -10.09 24.74 3.04
N VAL A 51 -9.38 24.31 1.99
CA VAL A 51 -8.40 23.20 2.12
C VAL A 51 -7.26 23.60 3.06
N ARG A 52 -6.71 24.81 2.91
CA ARG A 52 -5.66 25.32 3.83
C ARG A 52 -6.17 25.41 5.27
N LYS A 53 -7.41 25.87 5.46
CA LYS A 53 -8.05 25.92 6.77
C LYS A 53 -8.20 24.53 7.37
N ALA A 54 -8.72 23.56 6.61
CA ALA A 54 -8.87 22.16 7.03
C ALA A 54 -7.53 21.56 7.50
N ILE A 55 -6.46 21.78 6.73
CA ILE A 55 -5.11 21.35 7.10
C ILE A 55 -4.62 22.02 8.39
N LYS A 56 -4.98 23.29 8.63
CA LYS A 56 -4.52 24.06 9.79
C LYS A 56 -5.24 23.67 11.08
N ILE A 57 -6.52 23.30 11.00
CA ILE A 57 -7.35 22.91 12.15
C ILE A 57 -7.35 21.39 12.38
N ASP A 58 -6.42 20.67 11.75
CA ASP A 58 -6.30 19.20 11.83
C ASP A 58 -6.30 18.70 13.28
N GLU A 59 -7.25 17.83 13.59
CA GLU A 59 -7.45 17.25 14.93
C GLU A 59 -7.38 15.72 14.88
N PHE A 60 -6.85 15.11 15.94
CA PHE A 60 -6.88 13.66 16.10
C PHE A 60 -8.32 13.22 16.41
N ILE A 61 -8.83 12.24 15.67
CA ILE A 61 -10.16 11.69 15.89
C ILE A 61 -10.08 10.71 17.06
N PRO A 62 -10.82 10.91 18.19
CA PRO A 62 -10.84 9.95 19.28
C PRO A 62 -11.25 8.56 18.78
N ASP A 63 -10.51 7.53 19.19
CA ASP A 63 -10.69 6.14 18.73
C ASP A 63 -10.56 5.93 17.21
N GLY A 64 -10.14 6.97 16.47
CA GLY A 64 -9.88 6.94 15.03
C GLY A 64 -8.43 6.59 14.70
N LEU A 65 -8.23 6.06 13.50
CA LEU A 65 -6.91 5.75 12.95
C LEU A 65 -6.33 6.89 12.08
N THR A 66 -7.15 7.90 11.80
CA THR A 66 -6.84 9.06 10.95
C THR A 66 -7.12 10.35 11.70
N THR A 67 -6.75 11.48 11.10
CA THR A 67 -7.11 12.81 11.60
C THR A 67 -8.26 13.41 10.80
N SER A 68 -8.92 14.44 11.36
CA SER A 68 -10.06 15.12 10.73
C SER A 68 -9.71 15.72 9.37
N MET A 69 -8.45 16.12 9.16
CA MET A 69 -7.97 16.72 7.92
C MET A 69 -8.29 15.88 6.69
N VAL A 70 -8.29 14.54 6.77
CA VAL A 70 -8.62 13.69 5.63
C VAL A 70 -10.07 13.92 5.21
N ASP A 71 -11.02 13.75 6.13
CA ASP A 71 -12.44 13.93 5.84
C ASP A 71 -12.75 15.39 5.44
N ASP A 72 -12.19 16.36 6.16
CA ASP A 72 -12.44 17.79 5.93
C ASP A 72 -11.97 18.25 4.54
N VAL A 73 -10.76 17.85 4.12
CA VAL A 73 -10.22 18.19 2.80
C VAL A 73 -11.06 17.56 1.71
N PHE A 74 -11.36 16.26 1.80
CA PHE A 74 -12.14 15.58 0.77
C PHE A 74 -13.58 16.08 0.70
N TYR A 75 -14.19 16.46 1.83
CA TYR A 75 -15.50 17.09 1.85
C TYR A 75 -15.52 18.44 1.10
N VAL A 76 -14.50 19.28 1.30
CA VAL A 76 -14.35 20.55 0.57
C VAL A 76 -14.20 20.29 -0.93
N LEU A 77 -13.28 19.41 -1.33
CA LEU A 77 -13.02 19.10 -2.73
C LEU A 77 -14.26 18.53 -3.44
N GLN A 78 -14.95 17.59 -2.79
CA GLN A 78 -16.20 17.00 -3.26
C GLN A 78 -17.27 18.08 -3.46
N SER A 79 -17.46 18.94 -2.45
CA SER A 79 -18.44 20.03 -2.50
C SER A 79 -18.17 20.99 -3.66
N CYS A 80 -16.92 21.39 -3.87
CA CYS A 80 -16.53 22.28 -4.96
C CYS A 80 -16.76 21.62 -6.33
N CYS A 81 -16.32 20.38 -6.51
CA CYS A 81 -16.49 19.65 -7.77
C CYS A 81 -17.96 19.39 -8.11
N ARG A 82 -18.80 19.12 -7.11
CA ARG A 82 -20.25 18.96 -7.28
C ARG A 82 -20.90 20.28 -7.71
N ARG A 83 -20.57 21.40 -7.06
CA ARG A 83 -21.06 22.72 -7.49
C ARG A 83 -20.62 23.06 -8.92
N ALA A 84 -19.36 22.77 -9.26
CA ALA A 84 -18.83 22.99 -10.59
C ALA A 84 -19.60 22.19 -11.65
N THR A 85 -19.95 20.94 -11.35
CA THR A 85 -20.75 20.08 -12.22
C THR A 85 -22.18 20.61 -12.39
N SER A 86 -22.80 21.11 -11.32
CA SER A 86 -24.13 21.73 -11.36
C SER A 86 -24.21 22.99 -12.24
N THR A 87 -23.08 23.63 -12.56
CA THR A 87 -23.06 24.75 -13.53
C THR A 87 -23.37 24.32 -14.96
N SER A 88 -23.33 23.01 -15.25
CA SER A 88 -23.42 22.44 -16.61
C SER A 88 -22.40 23.05 -17.59
N SER A 89 -21.28 23.57 -17.07
CA SER A 89 -20.17 24.12 -17.85
C SER A 89 -18.94 23.22 -17.70
N VAL A 90 -18.52 22.60 -18.80
CA VAL A 90 -17.30 21.78 -18.79
C VAL A 90 -16.04 22.59 -18.49
N GLN A 91 -16.03 23.89 -18.82
CA GLN A 91 -14.91 24.76 -18.45
C GLN A 91 -14.82 24.91 -16.93
N SER A 92 -15.95 25.06 -16.23
CA SER A 92 -15.98 25.13 -14.77
C SER A 92 -15.54 23.83 -14.12
N VAL A 93 -16.06 22.69 -14.62
CA VAL A 93 -15.67 21.37 -14.12
C VAL A 93 -14.17 21.14 -14.27
N LEU A 94 -13.60 21.41 -15.45
CA LEU A 94 -12.17 21.23 -15.69
C LEU A 94 -11.31 22.16 -14.83
N ALA A 95 -11.69 23.43 -14.69
CA ALA A 95 -10.93 24.39 -13.88
C ALA A 95 -10.91 23.97 -12.39
N VAL A 96 -12.07 23.61 -11.84
CA VAL A 96 -12.18 23.19 -10.43
C VAL A 96 -11.49 21.84 -10.19
N LEU A 97 -11.62 20.88 -11.11
CA LEU A 97 -10.89 19.61 -11.02
C LEU A 97 -9.38 19.79 -11.02
N ASN A 98 -8.85 20.62 -11.93
CA ASN A 98 -7.42 20.92 -11.98
C ASN A 98 -6.95 21.58 -10.67
N GLY A 99 -7.75 22.49 -10.12
CA GLY A 99 -7.48 23.10 -8.80
C GLY A 99 -7.42 22.06 -7.68
N ALA A 100 -8.37 21.10 -7.66
CA ALA A 100 -8.38 20.01 -6.70
C ALA A 100 -7.14 19.10 -6.84
N ILE A 101 -6.78 18.71 -8.06
CA ILE A 101 -5.58 17.90 -8.35
C ILE A 101 -4.32 18.65 -7.87
N ASN A 102 -4.22 19.95 -8.16
CA ASN A 102 -3.08 20.76 -7.74
C ASN A 102 -2.96 20.85 -6.21
N LEU A 103 -4.07 21.06 -5.50
CA LEU A 103 -4.06 21.08 -4.03
C LEU A 103 -3.69 19.72 -3.43
N LEU A 104 -4.17 18.62 -4.01
CA LEU A 104 -3.85 17.26 -3.57
C LEU A 104 -2.36 16.97 -3.77
N ASN A 105 -1.80 17.28 -4.93
CA ASN A 105 -0.40 17.00 -5.27
C ASN A 105 0.61 17.92 -4.55
N ASN A 106 0.18 19.10 -4.08
CA ASN A 106 1.04 20.06 -3.41
C ASN A 106 0.68 20.18 -1.92
N GLU A 107 -0.11 21.18 -1.51
CA GLU A 107 -0.32 21.52 -0.09
C GLU A 107 -0.77 20.33 0.77
N PHE A 108 -1.66 19.48 0.24
CA PHE A 108 -2.15 18.32 0.98
C PHE A 108 -1.08 17.22 1.10
N THR A 109 -0.37 16.90 0.02
CA THR A 109 0.77 15.96 0.06
C THR A 109 1.84 16.42 1.04
N GLU A 110 2.19 17.71 1.02
CA GLU A 110 3.14 18.28 1.96
C GLU A 110 2.64 18.14 3.40
N ALA A 111 1.35 18.38 3.65
CA ALA A 111 0.75 18.20 4.96
C ALA A 111 0.83 16.76 5.47
N LEU A 112 0.56 15.79 4.61
CA LEU A 112 0.68 14.36 4.91
C LEU A 112 2.13 13.97 5.21
N GLN A 113 3.08 14.46 4.41
CA GLN A 113 4.49 14.10 4.54
C GLN A 113 5.21 14.78 5.71
N ARG A 114 4.76 15.96 6.16
CA ARG A 114 5.37 16.66 7.29
C ARG A 114 5.45 15.78 8.55
N LYS A 115 4.46 14.92 8.77
CA LYS A 115 4.41 14.01 9.92
C LYS A 115 5.21 12.71 9.72
N THR A 116 5.52 12.31 8.48
CA THR A 116 6.28 11.09 8.18
C THR A 116 7.79 11.32 8.08
N ARG A 117 8.23 12.54 7.74
CA ARG A 117 9.65 12.92 7.62
C ARG A 117 10.32 13.17 8.97
N GLU A 118 10.22 12.22 9.89
CA GLU A 118 10.86 12.31 11.19
C GLU A 118 12.33 11.86 11.14
N LEU A 119 13.22 12.77 11.55
CA LEU A 119 14.66 12.48 11.65
C LEU A 119 14.93 11.62 12.89
N ASN A 120 15.85 10.67 12.76
CA ASN A 120 16.24 9.75 13.84
C ASN A 120 15.06 8.94 14.39
N LEU A 121 14.16 8.50 13.51
CA LEU A 121 12.95 7.78 13.89
C LEU A 121 13.20 6.61 14.88
N GLY A 122 14.23 5.80 14.63
CA GLY A 122 14.56 4.67 15.51
C GLY A 122 14.94 5.08 16.93
N SER A 123 15.59 6.22 17.14
CA SER A 123 15.91 6.66 18.50
C SER A 123 14.65 7.15 19.23
N LYS A 124 13.79 7.90 18.55
CA LYS A 124 12.52 8.38 19.14
C LYS A 124 11.55 7.25 19.45
N LEU A 125 11.51 6.21 18.62
CA LEU A 125 10.64 5.03 18.83
C LEU A 125 11.12 4.08 19.91
N PHE A 126 12.38 4.14 20.35
CA PHE A 126 12.90 3.10 21.25
C PHE A 126 13.73 3.59 22.44
N LEU A 127 14.15 4.86 22.46
CA LEU A 127 15.02 5.41 23.52
C LEU A 127 14.34 6.51 24.36
N GLY A 128 13.11 6.90 24.02
CA GLY A 128 12.47 8.12 24.52
C GLY A 128 11.26 7.94 25.45
N GLY A 129 11.30 7.08 26.48
CA GLY A 129 10.27 7.00 27.53
C GLY A 129 8.81 7.13 27.04
N VAL A 130 8.00 7.99 27.67
CA VAL A 130 6.59 8.26 27.28
C VAL A 130 6.46 8.89 25.87
N GLY A 131 7.51 9.55 25.38
CA GLY A 131 7.56 10.13 24.03
C GLY A 131 7.59 9.10 22.89
N VAL A 132 7.98 7.86 23.19
CA VAL A 132 8.01 6.73 22.24
C VAL A 132 6.60 6.41 21.72
N SER A 133 5.64 6.21 22.64
CA SER A 133 4.28 5.82 22.29
C SER A 133 3.58 6.91 21.47
N LYS A 134 3.83 8.18 21.82
CA LYS A 134 3.27 9.32 21.10
C LYS A 134 3.83 9.42 19.67
N THR A 135 5.16 9.35 19.52
CA THR A 135 5.82 9.41 18.19
C THR A 135 5.35 8.26 17.29
N GLY A 136 5.26 7.05 17.85
CA GLY A 136 4.77 5.89 17.13
C GLY A 136 3.33 6.06 16.62
N SER A 137 2.43 6.55 17.48
CA SER A 137 1.05 6.83 17.12
C SER A 137 0.93 7.91 16.06
N GLU A 138 1.71 9.00 16.16
CA GLU A 138 1.68 10.11 15.20
C GLU A 138 2.10 9.66 13.79
N ILE A 139 3.12 8.81 13.70
CA ILE A 139 3.61 8.28 12.42
C ILE A 139 2.65 7.26 11.85
N ALA A 140 2.12 6.35 12.67
CA ALA A 140 1.08 5.42 12.25
C ALA A 140 -0.13 6.17 11.68
N THR A 141 -0.59 7.21 12.38
CA THR A 141 -1.71 8.07 11.93
C THR A 141 -1.37 8.77 10.61
N ALA A 142 -0.16 9.29 10.43
CA ALA A 142 0.25 9.93 9.19
C ALA A 142 0.25 8.96 7.99
N LEU A 143 0.70 7.72 8.20
CA LEU A 143 0.65 6.66 7.19
C LEU A 143 -0.80 6.23 6.90
N ASN A 144 -1.66 6.17 7.91
CA ASN A 144 -3.09 5.90 7.71
C ASN A 144 -3.77 7.02 6.92
N ASN A 145 -3.43 8.28 7.20
CA ASN A 145 -3.96 9.40 6.43
C ASN A 145 -3.59 9.28 4.94
N LEU A 146 -2.35 8.88 4.60
CA LEU A 146 -1.93 8.62 3.22
C LEU A 146 -2.71 7.47 2.57
N ASP A 147 -2.88 6.36 3.30
CA ASP A 147 -3.62 5.17 2.86
C ASP A 147 -5.09 5.51 2.52
N ILE A 148 -5.82 6.06 3.49
CA ILE A 148 -7.23 6.43 3.33
C ILE A 148 -7.40 7.54 2.29
N SER A 149 -6.50 8.54 2.27
CA SER A 149 -6.53 9.57 1.23
C SER A 149 -6.39 8.98 -0.17
N SER A 150 -5.54 7.96 -0.36
CA SER A 150 -5.35 7.32 -1.66
C SER A 150 -6.64 6.66 -2.17
N GLU A 151 -7.47 6.12 -1.28
CA GLU A 151 -8.79 5.59 -1.61
C GLU A 151 -9.81 6.71 -1.87
N PHE A 152 -9.78 7.77 -1.06
CA PHE A 152 -10.71 8.89 -1.18
C PHE A 152 -10.53 9.65 -2.49
N VAL A 153 -9.29 9.77 -3.00
CA VAL A 153 -9.04 10.30 -4.35
C VAL A 153 -9.78 9.50 -5.42
N LEU A 154 -9.78 8.16 -5.31
CA LEU A 154 -10.48 7.30 -6.27
C LEU A 154 -12.00 7.40 -6.12
N LYS A 155 -12.52 7.48 -4.88
CA LYS A 155 -13.95 7.72 -4.62
C LYS A 155 -14.41 9.05 -5.22
N LEU A 156 -13.66 10.13 -4.97
CA LEU A 156 -13.91 11.46 -5.54
C LEU A 156 -13.92 11.43 -7.07
N ARG A 157 -12.94 10.74 -7.67
CA ARG A 157 -12.88 10.55 -9.13
C ARG A 157 -14.13 9.87 -9.67
N HIS A 158 -14.57 8.76 -9.05
CA HIS A 158 -15.76 8.02 -9.49
C HIS A 158 -17.02 8.86 -9.36
N GLU A 159 -17.20 9.52 -8.22
CA GLU A 159 -18.36 10.36 -7.97
C GLU A 159 -18.47 11.53 -8.96
N ILE A 160 -17.36 12.20 -9.26
CA ILE A 160 -17.37 13.30 -10.24
C ILE A 160 -17.64 12.77 -11.65
N ALA A 161 -17.10 11.59 -12.00
CA ALA A 161 -17.37 10.95 -13.28
C ALA A 161 -18.87 10.69 -13.48
N ASP A 162 -19.52 10.14 -12.46
CA ASP A 162 -20.95 9.82 -12.49
C ASP A 162 -21.80 11.09 -12.62
N HIS A 163 -21.53 12.11 -11.78
CA HIS A 163 -22.23 13.40 -11.88
C HIS A 163 -22.02 14.08 -13.24
N CYS A 164 -20.85 13.95 -13.87
CA CYS A 164 -20.61 14.50 -15.19
C CYS A 164 -21.44 13.78 -16.27
N VAL A 165 -21.56 12.45 -16.19
CA VAL A 165 -22.41 11.69 -17.13
C VAL A 165 -23.86 12.14 -17.04
N GLU A 166 -24.36 12.39 -15.82
CA GLU A 166 -25.72 12.89 -15.59
C GLU A 166 -25.91 14.34 -16.07
N ALA A 167 -24.92 15.21 -15.84
CA ALA A 167 -24.99 16.62 -16.23
C ALA A 167 -24.86 16.83 -17.76
N PHE A 168 -24.24 15.89 -18.48
CA PHE A 168 -23.96 15.98 -19.91
C PHE A 168 -24.50 14.78 -20.72
N PRO A 169 -25.83 14.53 -20.73
CA PRO A 169 -26.40 13.32 -21.32
C PRO A 169 -26.47 13.35 -22.86
N ALA A 170 -26.30 14.51 -23.49
CA ALA A 170 -26.51 14.65 -24.93
C ALA A 170 -25.36 14.00 -25.74
N PRO A 171 -25.65 13.36 -26.90
CA PRO A 171 -24.61 12.78 -27.76
C PRO A 171 -23.51 13.77 -28.19
N ALA A 172 -23.88 15.05 -28.33
CA ALA A 172 -22.95 16.13 -28.68
C ALA A 172 -21.92 16.43 -27.56
N ASP A 173 -22.21 16.06 -26.31
CA ASP A 173 -21.32 16.30 -25.18
C ASP A 173 -20.24 15.23 -25.01
N ARG A 174 -20.26 14.15 -25.81
CA ARG A 174 -19.25 13.07 -25.76
C ARG A 174 -17.81 13.59 -25.83
N VAL A 175 -17.55 14.57 -26.69
CA VAL A 175 -16.22 15.20 -26.81
C VAL A 175 -15.85 15.96 -25.53
N LYS A 176 -16.82 16.60 -24.89
CA LYS A 176 -16.59 17.35 -23.64
C LYS A 176 -16.34 16.38 -22.47
N LEU A 177 -17.15 15.32 -22.36
CA LEU A 177 -16.95 14.24 -21.39
C LEU A 177 -15.59 13.55 -21.56
N GLN A 178 -15.11 13.39 -22.79
CA GLN A 178 -13.77 12.82 -23.01
C GLN A 178 -12.66 13.71 -22.43
N LYS A 179 -12.79 15.03 -22.50
CA LYS A 179 -11.84 15.96 -21.87
C LYS A 179 -11.87 15.84 -20.35
N VAL A 180 -13.07 15.78 -19.76
CA VAL A 180 -13.22 15.57 -18.30
C VAL A 180 -12.61 14.24 -17.88
N LYS A 181 -12.85 13.15 -18.64
CA LYS A 181 -12.25 11.83 -18.37
C LYS A 181 -10.73 11.86 -18.39
N SER A 182 -10.12 12.63 -19.29
CA SER A 182 -8.66 12.81 -19.33
C SER A 182 -8.12 13.55 -18.11
N CYS A 183 -8.84 14.54 -17.59
CA CYS A 183 -8.46 15.22 -16.35
C CYS A 183 -8.67 14.29 -15.13
N LEU A 184 -9.77 13.52 -15.11
CA LEU A 184 -10.04 12.54 -14.06
C LEU A 184 -9.02 11.39 -14.01
N SER A 185 -8.26 11.10 -15.07
CA SER A 185 -7.14 10.16 -14.97
C SER A 185 -5.97 10.71 -14.15
N GLU A 186 -5.78 12.03 -14.10
CA GLU A 186 -4.73 12.65 -13.26
C GLU A 186 -5.02 12.43 -11.76
N LEU A 187 -6.29 12.39 -11.34
CA LEU A 187 -6.63 11.97 -9.96
C LEU A 187 -6.19 10.54 -9.67
N ALA A 188 -6.28 9.62 -10.64
CA ALA A 188 -5.77 8.26 -10.44
C ALA A 188 -4.24 8.25 -10.30
N GLU A 189 -3.53 9.12 -11.01
CA GLU A 189 -2.10 9.32 -10.85
C GLU A 189 -1.76 9.90 -9.47
N THR A 190 -2.53 10.87 -8.96
CA THR A 190 -2.41 11.38 -7.58
C THR A 190 -2.59 10.27 -6.53
N SER A 191 -3.58 9.39 -6.70
CA SER A 191 -3.77 8.22 -5.81
C SER A 191 -2.53 7.32 -5.82
N ASN A 192 -1.95 7.06 -6.99
CA ASN A 192 -0.71 6.28 -7.11
C ASN A 192 0.49 6.99 -6.47
N ALA A 193 0.59 8.31 -6.59
CA ALA A 193 1.62 9.10 -5.92
C ALA A 193 1.51 8.98 -4.39
N PHE A 194 0.30 9.04 -3.82
CA PHE A 194 0.10 8.84 -2.38
C PHE A 194 0.54 7.44 -1.94
N LYS A 195 0.23 6.40 -2.73
CA LYS A 195 0.68 5.03 -2.45
C LYS A 195 2.20 4.89 -2.50
N GLN A 196 2.89 5.58 -3.41
CA GLN A 196 4.35 5.60 -3.45
C GLN A 196 4.95 6.23 -2.19
N VAL A 197 4.40 7.38 -1.76
CA VAL A 197 4.81 8.07 -0.54
C VAL A 197 4.54 7.20 0.69
N LEU A 198 3.39 6.53 0.73
CA LEU A 198 3.02 5.58 1.79
C LEU A 198 4.04 4.43 1.87
N ASN A 199 4.35 3.78 0.75
CA ASN A 199 5.31 2.67 0.71
C ASN A 199 6.69 3.11 1.21
N ALA A 200 7.18 4.27 0.77
CA ALA A 200 8.45 4.83 1.25
C ALA A 200 8.42 5.11 2.77
N GLY A 201 7.30 5.60 3.29
CA GLY A 201 7.10 5.80 4.73
C GLY A 201 7.09 4.49 5.54
N LEU A 202 6.45 3.45 5.02
CA LEU A 202 6.45 2.11 5.63
C LEU A 202 7.86 1.48 5.60
N GLU A 203 8.60 1.67 4.52
CA GLU A 203 10.00 1.24 4.41
C GLU A 203 10.91 1.96 5.41
N GLN A 204 10.71 3.27 5.60
CA GLN A 204 11.44 4.05 6.60
C GLN A 204 11.12 3.57 8.03
N LEU A 205 9.84 3.31 8.33
CA LEU A 205 9.42 2.75 9.61
C LEU A 205 10.05 1.37 9.85
N ALA A 206 9.99 0.47 8.87
CA ALA A 206 10.64 -0.84 8.96
C ALA A 206 12.16 -0.71 9.17
N SER A 207 12.81 0.19 8.42
CA SER A 207 14.26 0.46 8.54
C SER A 207 14.68 1.02 9.91
N SER A 208 13.74 1.58 10.67
CA SER A 208 13.98 2.00 12.06
C SER A 208 13.98 0.83 13.06
N ILE A 209 13.34 -0.29 12.70
CA ILE A 209 13.15 -1.47 13.55
C ILE A 209 14.14 -2.58 13.21
N THR A 210 14.46 -2.78 11.93
CA THR A 210 15.38 -3.84 11.50
C THR A 210 16.76 -3.83 12.19
N PRO A 211 17.38 -2.69 12.59
CA PRO A 211 18.64 -2.71 13.33
C PRO A 211 18.54 -3.36 14.71
N ARG A 212 17.34 -3.39 15.32
CA ARG A 212 17.09 -4.05 16.62
C ARG A 212 16.89 -5.56 16.45
N LEU A 213 16.27 -5.96 15.35
CA LEU A 213 16.06 -7.38 15.02
C LEU A 213 17.33 -8.04 14.49
N ARG A 214 18.19 -7.30 13.79
CA ARG A 214 19.39 -7.83 13.13
C ARG A 214 20.30 -8.64 14.06
N PRO A 215 20.73 -8.15 15.25
CA PRO A 215 21.62 -8.91 16.12
C PRO A 215 20.99 -10.23 16.59
N ILE A 216 19.67 -10.25 16.75
CA ILE A 216 18.90 -11.41 17.21
C ILE A 216 18.82 -12.46 16.10
N VAL A 217 18.54 -12.04 14.87
CA VAL A 217 18.61 -12.92 13.69
C VAL A 217 20.03 -13.45 13.49
N ASP A 218 21.04 -12.60 13.70
CA ASP A 218 22.46 -12.96 13.51
C ASP A 218 22.96 -14.02 14.51
N VAL A 219 22.27 -14.22 15.64
CA VAL A 219 22.56 -15.34 16.57
C VAL A 219 22.52 -16.68 15.85
N VAL A 220 21.61 -16.87 14.87
CA VAL A 220 21.52 -18.15 14.16
C VAL A 220 22.83 -18.51 13.46
N ALA A 221 23.68 -17.54 13.12
CA ALA A 221 24.98 -17.80 12.51
C ALA A 221 25.88 -18.67 13.40
N THR A 222 25.79 -18.54 14.73
CA THR A 222 26.61 -19.31 15.69
C THR A 222 26.02 -20.69 16.03
N ILE A 223 24.77 -20.96 15.66
CA ILE A 223 24.08 -22.23 15.95
C ILE A 223 24.48 -23.30 14.94
N SER A 224 24.90 -24.48 15.40
CA SER A 224 25.22 -25.61 14.51
C SER A 224 23.97 -26.23 13.92
N TYR A 225 24.04 -26.63 12.65
CA TYR A 225 23.07 -27.52 12.00
C TYR A 225 23.71 -28.88 11.64
N GLU A 226 24.90 -29.15 12.16
CA GLU A 226 25.47 -30.50 12.22
C GLU A 226 25.14 -31.06 13.60
N LEU A 227 24.02 -31.76 13.70
CA LEU A 227 23.40 -32.15 14.97
C LEU A 227 23.57 -33.65 15.26
N SER A 228 23.77 -34.01 16.52
CA SER A 228 23.51 -35.37 17.02
C SER A 228 22.04 -35.57 17.40
N GLU A 229 21.60 -36.81 17.59
CA GLU A 229 20.24 -37.10 18.08
C GLU A 229 19.94 -36.43 19.43
N MET A 230 20.93 -36.41 20.33
CA MET A 230 20.81 -35.75 21.64
C MET A 230 20.60 -34.25 21.48
N GLN A 231 21.39 -33.59 20.62
CA GLN A 231 21.26 -32.16 20.36
C GLN A 231 19.94 -31.81 19.66
N TYR A 232 19.51 -32.64 18.71
CA TYR A 232 18.22 -32.46 18.04
C TYR A 232 17.06 -32.54 19.04
N THR A 233 17.10 -33.54 19.93
CA THR A 233 16.10 -33.72 21.00
C THR A 233 16.10 -32.54 21.97
N GLU A 234 17.28 -32.08 22.38
CA GLU A 234 17.43 -30.93 23.27
C GLU A 234 16.86 -29.65 22.64
N ASN A 235 17.11 -29.42 21.35
CA ASN A 235 16.56 -28.28 20.60
C ASN A 235 15.03 -28.31 20.48
N GLU A 236 14.35 -29.46 20.65
CA GLU A 236 12.89 -29.51 20.68
C GLU A 236 12.32 -28.90 21.96
N ILE A 237 13.06 -29.05 23.06
CA ILE A 237 12.66 -28.55 24.38
C ILE A 237 13.16 -27.11 24.55
N ASN A 238 14.41 -26.86 24.19
CA ASN A 238 15.11 -25.61 24.38
C ASN A 238 15.49 -25.01 23.02
N ASP A 239 14.57 -24.26 22.42
CA ASP A 239 14.82 -23.64 21.13
C ASP A 239 16.03 -22.68 21.17
N PRO A 240 17.03 -22.85 20.28
CA PRO A 240 18.31 -22.15 20.38
C PRO A 240 18.26 -20.66 20.00
N TRP A 241 17.32 -20.24 19.13
CA TRP A 241 17.33 -18.88 18.56
C TRP A 241 15.95 -18.36 18.11
N LEU A 242 15.09 -19.24 17.60
CA LEU A 242 13.85 -18.88 16.93
C LEU A 242 12.84 -18.25 17.89
N GLN A 243 12.60 -18.82 19.07
CA GLN A 243 11.65 -18.26 20.05
C GLN A 243 12.07 -16.86 20.51
N LYS A 244 13.38 -16.62 20.65
CA LYS A 244 13.93 -15.30 20.97
C LYS A 244 13.68 -14.31 19.82
N LEU A 245 13.81 -14.75 18.57
CA LEU A 245 13.47 -13.92 17.41
C LEU A 245 11.98 -13.58 17.37
N LEU A 246 11.10 -14.59 17.51
CA LEU A 246 9.65 -14.38 17.45
C LEU A 246 9.20 -13.38 18.52
N HIS A 247 9.66 -13.57 19.76
CA HIS A 247 9.37 -12.65 20.86
C HIS A 247 9.88 -11.22 20.59
N ALA A 248 11.07 -11.10 19.99
CA ALA A 248 11.62 -9.80 19.63
C ALA A 248 10.80 -9.11 18.53
N VAL A 249 10.32 -9.85 17.53
CA VAL A 249 9.41 -9.33 16.51
C VAL A 249 8.12 -8.84 17.16
N GLU A 250 7.47 -9.68 17.98
CA GLU A 250 6.24 -9.31 18.68
C GLU A 250 6.40 -8.01 19.48
N THR A 251 7.48 -7.91 20.26
CA THR A 251 7.77 -6.75 21.11
C THR A 251 7.97 -5.46 20.30
N ASN A 252 8.59 -5.55 19.12
CA ASN A 252 8.91 -4.37 18.32
C ASN A 252 7.81 -4.00 17.30
N VAL A 253 6.89 -4.91 16.97
CA VAL A 253 5.94 -4.76 15.85
C VAL A 253 4.49 -4.69 16.31
N THR A 254 4.07 -5.50 17.29
CA THR A 254 2.63 -5.73 17.60
C THR A 254 1.92 -4.49 18.14
N TRP A 255 2.63 -3.61 18.84
CA TRP A 255 2.06 -2.38 19.39
C TRP A 255 1.53 -1.40 18.31
N LEU A 256 2.00 -1.52 17.05
CA LEU A 256 1.50 -0.74 15.91
C LEU A 256 0.17 -1.26 15.37
N GLN A 257 -0.23 -2.49 15.70
CA GLN A 257 -1.43 -3.11 15.14
C GLN A 257 -2.71 -2.32 15.47
N LEU A 258 -2.78 -1.76 16.68
CA LEU A 258 -3.93 -0.99 17.14
C LEU A 258 -3.95 0.45 16.61
N THR A 259 -2.85 0.93 16.04
CA THR A 259 -2.70 2.32 15.58
C THR A 259 -2.63 2.45 14.06
N MET A 260 -2.58 1.35 13.32
CA MET A 260 -2.51 1.33 11.86
C MET A 260 -3.79 0.76 11.25
N THR A 261 -4.10 1.17 10.01
CA THR A 261 -5.08 0.45 9.18
C THR A 261 -4.58 -0.99 8.94
N THR A 262 -5.50 -1.93 8.72
CA THR A 262 -5.14 -3.31 8.38
C THR A 262 -4.22 -3.38 7.16
N ASN A 263 -4.50 -2.57 6.13
CA ASN A 263 -3.70 -2.49 4.92
C ASN A 263 -2.25 -2.04 5.20
N ASN A 264 -2.08 -1.03 6.05
CA ASN A 264 -0.76 -0.54 6.43
C ASN A 264 -0.01 -1.54 7.32
N TYR A 265 -0.68 -2.11 8.32
CA TYR A 265 -0.07 -3.08 9.22
C TYR A 265 0.41 -4.33 8.48
N ASP A 266 -0.41 -4.90 7.60
CA ASP A 266 -0.03 -6.06 6.79
C ASP A 266 1.17 -5.74 5.88
N SER A 267 1.15 -4.58 5.21
CA SER A 267 2.29 -4.14 4.37
C SER A 267 3.56 -3.97 5.19
N PHE A 268 3.45 -3.40 6.39
CA PHE A 268 4.57 -3.19 7.31
C PHE A 268 5.14 -4.52 7.81
N VAL A 269 4.29 -5.46 8.26
CA VAL A 269 4.71 -6.81 8.67
C VAL A 269 5.44 -7.53 7.54
N HIS A 270 4.97 -7.39 6.29
CA HIS A 270 5.64 -7.98 5.13
C HIS A 270 7.05 -7.43 4.90
N LEU A 271 7.31 -6.15 5.18
CA LEU A 271 8.65 -5.57 5.12
C LEU A 271 9.58 -6.15 6.20
N ILE A 272 9.05 -6.39 7.41
CA ILE A 272 9.80 -7.05 8.49
C ILE A 272 10.12 -8.51 8.11
N ILE A 273 9.15 -9.23 7.54
CA ILE A 273 9.36 -10.60 7.03
C ILE A 273 10.45 -10.60 5.95
N ASP A 274 10.37 -9.70 4.97
CA ASP A 274 11.36 -9.60 3.89
C ASP A 274 12.77 -9.40 4.44
N PHE A 275 12.94 -8.53 5.44
CA PHE A 275 14.22 -8.32 6.09
C PHE A 275 14.74 -9.60 6.75
N ILE A 276 13.90 -10.28 7.55
CA ILE A 276 14.27 -11.50 8.28
C ILE A 276 14.63 -12.62 7.31
N VAL A 277 13.77 -12.91 6.34
CA VAL A 277 13.98 -14.03 5.40
C VAL A 277 15.21 -13.79 4.52
N LYS A 278 15.42 -12.58 4.00
CA LYS A 278 16.63 -12.26 3.23
C LYS A 278 17.89 -12.46 4.06
N ARG A 279 17.86 -12.07 5.35
CA ARG A 279 19.01 -12.25 6.24
C ARG A 279 19.24 -13.73 6.57
N LEU A 280 18.18 -14.47 6.88
CA LEU A 280 18.24 -15.91 7.14
C LEU A 280 18.78 -16.66 5.94
N GLU A 281 18.31 -16.37 4.73
CA GLU A 281 18.78 -17.02 3.50
C GLU A 281 20.30 -16.87 3.35
N VAL A 282 20.82 -15.64 3.50
CA VAL A 282 22.28 -15.39 3.47
C VAL A 282 23.02 -16.22 4.51
N ILE A 283 22.53 -16.26 5.75
CA ILE A 283 23.19 -17.03 6.82
C ILE A 283 23.14 -18.54 6.54
N MET A 284 21.99 -19.07 6.11
CA MET A 284 21.81 -20.49 5.82
C MET A 284 22.72 -20.95 4.68
N THR A 285 22.95 -20.12 3.65
CA THR A 285 23.89 -20.47 2.56
C THR A 285 25.37 -20.54 2.99
N GLN A 286 25.71 -20.12 4.21
CA GLN A 286 27.07 -20.19 4.75
C GLN A 286 27.26 -21.36 5.72
N LYS A 287 26.17 -22.07 6.06
CA LYS A 287 26.18 -23.15 7.04
C LYS A 287 26.57 -24.50 6.44
N ARG A 288 26.69 -25.48 7.32
CA ARG A 288 26.82 -26.90 7.01
C ARG A 288 25.70 -27.65 7.73
N PHE A 289 25.21 -28.70 7.08
CA PHE A 289 24.05 -29.46 7.52
C PHE A 289 24.35 -30.96 7.43
N ASN A 290 23.81 -31.73 8.37
CA ASN A 290 23.55 -33.15 8.19
C ASN A 290 22.02 -33.37 8.07
N GLN A 291 21.56 -34.61 7.95
CA GLN A 291 20.12 -34.91 7.82
C GLN A 291 19.28 -34.32 8.97
N LEU A 292 19.74 -34.45 10.22
CA LEU A 292 19.04 -33.88 11.39
C LEU A 292 19.01 -32.34 11.34
N GLY A 293 20.07 -31.71 10.83
CA GLY A 293 20.09 -30.27 10.54
C GLY A 293 19.06 -29.87 9.48
N GLY A 294 18.90 -30.67 8.42
CA GLY A 294 17.84 -30.47 7.44
C GLY A 294 16.45 -30.47 8.08
N LEU A 295 16.19 -31.45 8.96
CA LEU A 295 14.92 -31.58 9.67
C LEU A 295 14.69 -30.41 10.63
N GLN A 296 15.75 -29.96 11.32
CA GLN A 296 15.71 -28.78 12.17
C GLN A 296 15.32 -27.53 11.36
N LEU A 297 15.95 -27.30 10.20
CA LEU A 297 15.64 -26.13 9.37
C LEU A 297 14.21 -26.15 8.84
N ASP A 298 13.69 -27.32 8.45
CA ASP A 298 12.29 -27.46 8.04
C ASP A 298 11.33 -27.10 9.18
N ARG A 299 11.60 -27.59 10.39
CA ARG A 299 10.80 -27.25 11.58
C ARG A 299 10.85 -25.74 11.87
N ASP A 300 12.03 -25.14 11.80
CA ASP A 300 12.23 -23.71 12.02
C ASP A 300 11.46 -22.88 10.96
N ALA A 301 11.55 -23.27 9.69
CA ALA A 301 10.86 -22.62 8.58
C ALA A 301 9.33 -22.73 8.71
N ARG A 302 8.79 -23.90 9.08
CA ARG A 302 7.35 -24.08 9.35
C ARG A 302 6.87 -23.23 10.52
N THR A 303 7.66 -23.14 11.57
CA THR A 303 7.35 -22.34 12.76
C THR A 303 7.35 -20.84 12.44
N LEU A 304 8.33 -20.36 11.67
CA LEU A 304 8.35 -18.99 11.14
C LEU A 304 7.09 -18.69 10.31
N VAL A 305 6.77 -19.55 9.33
CA VAL A 305 5.58 -19.37 8.48
C VAL A 305 4.31 -19.34 9.32
N GLY A 306 4.17 -20.26 10.29
CA GLY A 306 3.01 -20.32 11.18
C GLY A 306 2.83 -19.05 12.00
N HIS A 307 3.91 -18.59 12.65
CA HIS A 307 3.88 -17.37 13.45
C HIS A 307 3.53 -16.15 12.60
N PHE A 308 4.28 -15.88 11.52
CA PHE A 308 4.01 -14.72 10.67
C PHE A 308 2.65 -14.75 9.96
N SER A 309 2.11 -15.94 9.65
CA SER A 309 0.74 -16.07 9.13
C SER A 309 -0.32 -15.62 10.14
N SER A 310 -0.05 -15.69 11.44
CA SER A 310 -0.97 -15.21 12.48
C SER A 310 -0.90 -13.70 12.70
N MET A 311 0.18 -13.04 12.26
CA MET A 311 0.41 -11.61 12.43
C MET A 311 -0.21 -10.73 11.33
N THR A 312 -0.58 -11.28 10.17
CA THR A 312 -1.08 -10.51 9.02
C THR A 312 -2.27 -11.21 8.39
N GLN A 313 -3.18 -10.46 7.78
CA GLN A 313 -4.30 -11.04 7.01
C GLN A 313 -3.87 -11.48 5.60
N ARG A 314 -2.70 -11.03 5.14
CA ARG A 314 -2.14 -11.40 3.84
C ARG A 314 -1.31 -12.67 3.92
N THR A 315 -1.30 -13.44 2.84
CA THR A 315 -0.50 -14.67 2.76
C THR A 315 0.98 -14.36 2.81
N VAL A 316 1.74 -15.11 3.63
CA VAL A 316 3.20 -14.96 3.76
C VAL A 316 4.00 -16.06 3.06
N ARG A 317 3.35 -17.11 2.57
CA ARG A 317 4.01 -18.33 2.05
C ARG A 317 4.99 -18.03 0.91
N ASP A 318 4.66 -17.09 0.05
CA ASP A 318 5.52 -16.66 -1.06
C ASP A 318 6.83 -16.02 -0.57
N LYS A 319 6.81 -15.31 0.55
CA LYS A 319 8.00 -14.70 1.16
C LYS A 319 8.99 -15.76 1.65
N PHE A 320 8.48 -16.84 2.24
CA PHE A 320 9.29 -17.94 2.77
C PHE A 320 9.65 -19.01 1.74
N ALA A 321 9.12 -18.93 0.51
CA ALA A 321 9.22 -20.00 -0.48
C ALA A 321 10.66 -20.47 -0.76
N ARG A 322 11.63 -19.54 -0.84
CA ARG A 322 13.04 -19.90 -1.05
C ARG A 322 13.62 -20.65 0.15
N LEU A 323 13.33 -20.18 1.37
CA LEU A 323 13.78 -20.84 2.61
C LEU A 323 13.17 -22.24 2.76
N THR A 324 11.88 -22.41 2.45
CA THR A 324 11.23 -23.72 2.50
C THR A 324 11.74 -24.66 1.40
N GLN A 325 12.05 -24.13 0.21
CA GLN A 325 12.70 -24.91 -0.86
C GLN A 325 14.12 -25.34 -0.46
N MET A 326 14.90 -24.47 0.21
CA MET A 326 16.18 -24.86 0.80
C MET A 326 16.01 -25.99 1.81
N ALA A 327 15.06 -25.87 2.73
CA ALA A 327 14.77 -26.92 3.72
C ALA A 327 14.36 -28.24 3.06
N THR A 328 13.59 -28.19 1.97
CA THR A 328 13.23 -29.39 1.18
C THR A 328 14.48 -30.07 0.63
N ILE A 329 15.38 -29.34 -0.02
CA ILE A 329 16.63 -29.86 -0.58
C ILE A 329 17.52 -30.46 0.53
N LEU A 330 17.63 -29.77 1.66
CA LEU A 330 18.48 -30.20 2.77
C LEU A 330 17.92 -31.40 3.54
N ASN A 331 16.66 -31.78 3.31
CA ASN A 331 16.02 -32.96 3.89
C ASN A 331 16.06 -34.21 3.00
N LEU A 332 16.58 -34.11 1.78
CA LEU A 332 16.71 -35.27 0.90
C LEU A 332 17.63 -36.32 1.54
N GLU A 333 17.30 -37.60 1.36
CA GLU A 333 18.16 -38.69 1.82
C GLU A 333 19.34 -38.92 0.87
N LYS A 334 19.14 -38.65 -0.43
CA LYS A 334 20.13 -38.84 -1.49
C LYS A 334 20.10 -37.69 -2.48
N VAL A 335 21.28 -37.38 -3.05
CA VAL A 335 21.44 -36.31 -4.06
C VAL A 335 20.51 -36.50 -5.27
N SER A 336 20.24 -37.73 -5.69
CA SER A 336 19.38 -38.02 -6.86
C SER A 336 17.90 -37.74 -6.65
N GLU A 337 17.44 -37.72 -5.39
CA GLU A 337 16.03 -37.53 -5.03
C GLU A 337 15.51 -36.14 -5.45
N ILE A 338 16.39 -35.16 -5.64
CA ILE A 338 16.01 -33.85 -6.18
C ILE A 338 15.33 -33.96 -7.56
N LEU A 339 15.66 -34.98 -8.35
CA LEU A 339 15.07 -35.20 -9.68
C LEU A 339 13.59 -35.60 -9.60
N ASP A 340 13.13 -36.10 -8.45
CA ASP A 340 11.72 -36.44 -8.21
C ASP A 340 10.87 -35.19 -7.99
N TYR A 341 11.52 -34.05 -7.70
CA TYR A 341 10.85 -32.77 -7.45
C TYR A 341 11.23 -31.70 -8.49
N TRP A 342 12.11 -31.99 -9.45
CA TRP A 342 12.68 -30.98 -10.36
C TRP A 342 12.20 -31.14 -11.80
N GLY A 343 12.14 -30.03 -12.54
CA GLY A 343 11.71 -30.02 -13.95
C GLY A 343 10.27 -30.50 -14.13
N GLU A 344 10.07 -31.45 -15.04
CA GLU A 344 8.76 -32.04 -15.33
C GLU A 344 8.13 -32.76 -14.13
N ASN A 345 8.96 -33.21 -13.18
CA ASN A 345 8.52 -33.91 -11.96
C ASN A 345 8.17 -32.96 -10.81
N SER A 346 8.27 -31.64 -11.00
CA SER A 346 7.99 -30.66 -9.93
C SER A 346 6.53 -30.65 -9.44
N GLY A 347 5.61 -31.25 -10.19
CA GLY A 347 4.20 -31.29 -9.82
C GLY A 347 3.64 -29.88 -9.58
N PRO A 348 3.00 -29.59 -8.44
CA PRO A 348 2.46 -28.27 -8.15
C PRO A 348 3.51 -27.26 -7.64
N MET A 349 4.75 -27.69 -7.36
CA MET A 349 5.80 -26.85 -6.79
C MET A 349 6.41 -25.95 -7.86
N THR A 350 6.25 -24.64 -7.73
CA THR A 350 6.99 -23.67 -8.55
C THR A 350 8.33 -23.33 -7.89
N TRP A 351 9.44 -23.86 -8.43
CA TRP A 351 10.79 -23.56 -7.95
C TRP A 351 11.15 -22.08 -8.15
N ARG A 352 11.69 -21.46 -7.10
CA ARG A 352 12.23 -20.09 -7.10
C ARG A 352 13.75 -20.06 -7.02
N LEU A 353 14.37 -21.24 -7.01
CA LEU A 353 15.80 -21.46 -7.00
C LEU A 353 16.25 -21.79 -8.42
N THR A 354 17.41 -21.28 -8.81
CA THR A 354 18.06 -21.64 -10.07
C THR A 354 18.78 -22.99 -9.94
N PRO A 355 19.09 -23.70 -11.05
CA PRO A 355 19.89 -24.92 -11.01
C PRO A 355 21.22 -24.76 -10.24
N ALA A 356 21.87 -23.61 -10.38
CA ALA A 356 23.12 -23.30 -9.70
C ALA A 356 22.91 -23.15 -8.18
N GLU A 357 21.83 -22.49 -7.76
CA GLU A 357 21.46 -22.38 -6.35
C GLU A 357 21.13 -23.74 -5.74
N VAL A 358 20.40 -24.60 -6.46
CA VAL A 358 20.10 -25.96 -5.98
C VAL A 358 21.38 -26.76 -5.74
N ARG A 359 22.33 -26.75 -6.69
CA ARG A 359 23.63 -27.42 -6.49
C ARG A 359 24.39 -26.85 -5.30
N ARG A 360 24.36 -25.52 -5.13
CA ARG A 360 24.99 -24.86 -3.98
C ARG A 360 24.35 -25.29 -2.66
N ILE A 361 23.02 -25.37 -2.59
CA ILE A 361 22.30 -25.80 -1.37
C ILE A 361 22.58 -27.27 -1.08
N LEU A 362 22.56 -28.15 -2.09
CA LEU A 362 22.96 -29.56 -1.95
C LEU A 362 24.38 -29.68 -1.38
N SER A 363 25.30 -28.80 -1.79
CA SER A 363 26.69 -28.83 -1.29
C SER A 363 26.85 -28.40 0.17
N LEU A 364 25.79 -27.89 0.80
CA LEU A 364 25.79 -27.57 2.24
C LEU A 364 25.63 -28.85 3.09
N ARG A 365 25.16 -29.96 2.51
CA ARG A 365 25.07 -31.28 3.17
C ARG A 365 26.44 -31.93 3.23
N VAL A 366 26.95 -32.17 4.43
CA VAL A 366 28.32 -32.69 4.65
C VAL A 366 28.51 -34.13 4.18
N ASP A 367 27.42 -34.89 4.09
CA ASP A 367 27.37 -36.28 3.66
C ASP A 367 27.17 -36.45 2.15
N PHE A 368 26.84 -35.37 1.42
CA PHE A 368 26.66 -35.41 -0.02
C PHE A 368 27.97 -35.22 -0.78
N LYS A 369 28.28 -36.17 -1.68
CA LYS A 369 29.51 -36.16 -2.46
C LYS A 369 29.46 -35.08 -3.57
N PRO A 370 30.49 -34.22 -3.70
CA PRO A 370 30.53 -33.18 -4.73
C PRO A 370 30.37 -33.71 -6.16
N GLU A 371 30.91 -34.89 -6.46
CA GLU A 371 30.85 -35.52 -7.78
C GLU A 371 29.41 -35.90 -8.14
N SER A 372 28.64 -36.41 -7.16
CA SER A 372 27.22 -36.74 -7.35
C SER A 372 26.39 -35.49 -7.63
N ILE A 373 26.70 -34.37 -6.96
CA ILE A 373 26.02 -33.10 -7.19
C ILE A 373 26.36 -32.53 -8.58
N ALA A 374 27.63 -32.62 -8.99
CA ALA A 374 28.07 -32.18 -10.32
C ALA A 374 27.42 -32.99 -11.45
N ALA A 375 27.22 -34.30 -11.23
CA ALA A 375 26.61 -35.21 -12.21
C ALA A 375 25.10 -35.00 -12.43
N LEU A 376 24.41 -34.26 -11.56
CA LEU A 376 22.98 -33.98 -11.72
C LEU A 376 22.68 -33.25 -13.03
N LYS A 377 21.55 -33.57 -13.66
CA LYS A 377 21.00 -32.85 -14.81
C LYS A 377 19.74 -32.10 -14.34
N LEU A 378 19.95 -30.84 -13.99
CA LEU A 378 18.92 -29.90 -13.50
C LEU A 378 18.57 -28.90 -14.59
#